data_AF-A0A8H8SQC8-F1
#
_entry.id   AF-A0A8H8SQC8-F1
#
_cell.length_a   1.000
_cell.length_b   1.000
_cell.length_c   1.000
_cell.angle_alpha   90.00
_cell.angle_beta   90.00
_cell.angle_gamma   90.00
#
_symmetry.space_group_name_H-M   'P 1'
#
loop_
_entity.id
_entity.type
_entity.pdbx_description
1 polymer ?
#
loop_
_entity_poly.entity_id
_entity_poly.type
_entity_poly.pdbx_seq_one_letter_code
_entity_poly.pdbx_strand_id
1 'polypeptide(L)'
;MPFRVIRPVLDKCKAQKLFELEQASPHLKNDTQVIWKKRCLDEFIDVRQSYESGSMEEPRSWRKRYFTAQDERERKISDSASRLRGMYQQGESSKRGRQTIYTTKAPPPKRGRFGSFGISKPRTLIDKARQDTKKIQNVWTGPSSVGASSQADVPRRKLVPLGSDDLFRPRAAPASTALTTTRKVQNGTEPSR
;
A
#
# COMPACT_ATOMS: atom_id res chain seq x y z
N MET A 1 5.90 28.77 39.43
CA MET A 1 5.46 27.38 39.71
C MET A 1 6.52 26.41 39.19
N PRO A 2 7.07 25.51 40.02
CA PRO A 2 8.10 24.55 39.59
C PRO A 2 7.57 23.47 38.63
N PHE A 3 8.37 23.07 37.63
CA PHE A 3 7.99 22.07 36.63
C PHE A 3 7.55 20.73 37.24
N ARG A 4 8.23 20.27 38.30
CA ARG A 4 7.95 18.97 38.95
C ARG A 4 6.50 18.86 39.45
N VAL A 5 5.91 19.97 39.88
CA VAL A 5 4.54 20.00 40.42
C VAL A 5 3.51 19.94 39.30
N ILE A 6 3.76 20.63 38.19
CA ILE A 6 2.83 20.72 37.05
C ILE A 6 2.99 19.57 36.04
N ARG A 7 4.16 18.92 36.00
CA ARG A 7 4.48 17.79 35.13
C ARG A 7 3.38 16.72 35.02
N PRO A 8 2.81 16.16 36.12
CA PRO A 8 1.78 15.13 36.01
C PRO A 8 0.50 15.62 35.32
N VAL A 9 0.21 16.91 35.38
CA VAL A 9 -0.89 17.54 34.65
C VAL A 9 -0.53 17.60 33.16
N LEU A 10 0.66 18.12 32.84
CA LEU A 10 1.15 18.25 31.46
C LEU A 10 1.28 16.91 30.74
N ASP A 11 1.70 15.85 31.44
CA ASP A 11 1.79 14.49 30.90
C ASP A 11 0.42 13.93 30.48
N LYS A 12 -0.65 14.32 31.19
CA LYS A 12 -2.03 13.89 30.89
C LYS A 12 -2.72 14.78 29.86
N CYS A 13 -2.27 16.02 29.66
CA CYS A 13 -2.83 16.93 28.68
C CYS A 13 -2.71 16.38 27.26
N LYS A 14 -3.71 16.61 26.40
CA LYS A 14 -3.64 16.31 24.95
C LYS A 14 -2.53 17.11 24.28
N ALA A 15 -1.97 16.59 23.17
CA ALA A 15 -0.87 17.25 22.45
C ALA A 15 -1.19 18.70 22.04
N GLN A 16 -2.39 18.95 21.52
CA GLN A 16 -2.82 20.30 21.15
C GLN A 16 -2.91 21.24 22.36
N LYS A 17 -3.42 20.77 23.50
CA LYS A 17 -3.50 21.58 24.73
C LYS A 17 -2.13 21.85 25.33
N LEU A 18 -1.22 20.88 25.30
CA LEU A 18 0.17 21.10 25.68
C LEU A 18 0.83 22.15 24.78
N PHE A 19 0.52 22.15 23.48
CA PHE A 19 1.01 23.16 22.54
C PHE A 19 0.51 24.56 22.86
N GLU A 20 -0.79 24.72 23.14
CA GLU A 20 -1.38 26.01 23.55
C GLU A 20 -0.77 26.53 24.85
N LEU A 21 -0.58 25.65 25.85
CA LEU A 21 0.03 26.01 27.13
C LEU A 21 1.48 26.50 26.97
N GLU A 22 2.25 25.88 26.09
CA GLU A 22 3.62 26.33 25.78
C GLU A 22 3.63 27.70 25.08
N GLN A 23 2.63 28.02 24.27
CA GLN A 23 2.51 29.34 23.66
C GLN A 23 2.19 30.41 24.70
N ALA A 24 1.34 30.09 25.67
CA ALA A 24 1.03 30.98 26.80
C ALA A 24 2.18 31.09 27.81
N SER A 25 3.06 30.09 27.89
CA SER A 25 4.15 30.03 28.89
C SER A 25 5.45 29.48 28.28
N PRO A 26 6.26 30.35 27.63
CA PRO A 26 7.48 29.94 26.92
C PRO A 26 8.54 29.25 27.80
N HIS A 27 8.57 29.55 29.10
CA HIS A 27 9.52 28.95 30.05
C HIS A 27 9.37 27.43 30.18
N LEU A 28 8.19 26.87 29.89
CA LEU A 28 7.94 25.43 29.97
C LEU A 28 8.54 24.65 28.79
N LYS A 29 8.85 25.30 27.68
CA LYS A 29 9.23 24.66 26.40
C LYS A 29 10.45 23.73 26.51
N ASN A 30 11.41 24.07 27.36
CA ASN A 30 12.61 23.27 27.56
C ASN A 30 12.31 22.01 28.37
N ASP A 31 11.49 22.15 29.42
CA ASP A 31 11.14 21.05 30.31
C ASP A 31 10.10 20.10 29.68
N THR A 32 9.22 20.60 28.81
CA THR A 32 8.21 19.78 28.14
C THR A 32 8.78 18.91 27.03
N GLN A 33 10.05 19.09 26.61
CA GLN A 33 10.67 18.28 25.57
C GLN A 33 10.66 16.78 25.90
N VAL A 34 10.84 16.43 27.18
CA VAL A 34 10.80 15.02 27.61
C VAL A 34 9.39 14.43 27.49
N ILE A 35 8.35 15.27 27.65
CA ILE A 35 6.95 14.89 27.49
C ILE A 35 6.65 14.62 26.01
N TRP A 36 7.11 15.51 25.13
CA TRP A 36 6.99 15.31 23.68
C TRP A 36 7.72 14.08 23.18
N LYS A 37 8.94 13.84 23.67
CA LYS A 37 9.71 12.62 23.36
C LYS A 37 8.94 11.37 23.72
N LYS A 38 8.52 11.27 25.00
CA LYS A 38 7.73 10.13 25.50
C LYS A 38 6.49 9.92 24.64
N ARG A 39 5.70 10.98 24.41
CA ARG A 39 4.49 10.90 23.59
C ARG A 39 4.77 10.47 22.15
N CYS A 40 5.82 10.98 21.50
CA CYS A 40 6.20 10.55 20.15
C CYS A 40 6.50 9.06 20.09
N LEU A 41 7.33 8.58 21.03
CA LEU A 41 7.71 7.19 21.09
C LEU A 41 6.51 6.31 21.41
N ASP A 42 5.63 6.74 22.32
CA ASP A 42 4.42 6.01 22.70
C ASP A 42 3.43 5.87 21.54
N GLU A 43 3.22 6.94 20.76
CA GLU A 43 2.15 7.02 19.77
C GLU A 43 2.55 6.58 18.34
N PHE A 44 3.83 6.67 17.99
CA PHE A 44 4.33 6.36 16.64
C PHE A 44 5.36 5.23 16.69
N ILE A 45 4.92 4.02 16.36
CA ILE A 45 5.77 2.82 16.33
C ILE A 45 6.96 3.00 15.37
N ASP A 46 6.71 3.54 14.17
CA ASP A 46 7.76 3.81 13.17
C ASP A 46 8.88 4.71 13.76
N VAL A 47 8.49 5.74 14.52
CA VAL A 47 9.44 6.65 15.18
C VAL A 47 10.21 5.91 16.27
N ARG A 48 9.52 5.14 17.11
CA ARG A 48 10.16 4.35 18.19
C ARG A 48 11.18 3.37 17.63
N GLN A 49 10.81 2.59 16.62
CA GLN A 49 11.71 1.62 15.97
C GLN A 49 12.92 2.31 15.34
N SER A 50 12.73 3.45 14.66
CA SER A 50 13.85 4.20 14.08
C SER A 50 14.80 4.78 15.13
N TYR A 51 14.27 5.15 16.30
CA TYR A 51 15.06 5.68 17.42
C TYR A 51 15.83 4.56 18.13
N GLU A 52 15.17 3.43 18.44
CA GLU A 52 15.79 2.28 19.11
C GLU A 52 16.86 1.59 18.25
N SER A 53 16.65 1.54 16.92
CA SER A 53 17.64 0.99 15.98
C SER A 53 18.82 1.93 15.72
N GLY A 54 18.82 3.14 16.29
CA GLY A 54 19.85 4.15 16.06
C GLY A 54 19.84 4.74 14.64
N SER A 55 18.86 4.39 13.81
CA SER A 55 18.72 4.94 12.46
C SER A 55 18.30 6.41 12.48
N MET A 56 17.71 6.88 13.57
CA MET A 56 17.24 8.26 13.74
C MET A 56 18.05 8.97 14.82
N GLU A 57 18.67 10.08 14.45
CA GLU A 57 19.26 11.00 15.41
C GLU A 57 18.16 11.71 16.23
N GLU A 58 18.44 12.00 17.50
CA GLU A 58 17.52 12.72 18.37
C GLU A 58 17.18 14.11 17.77
N PRO A 59 15.91 14.36 17.42
CA PRO A 59 15.56 15.63 16.78
C PRO A 59 15.80 16.82 17.71
N ARG A 60 16.20 17.96 17.13
CA ARG A 60 16.32 19.25 17.85
C ARG A 60 15.03 19.67 18.59
N SER A 61 13.88 19.18 18.14
CA SER A 61 12.59 19.39 18.80
C SER A 61 11.66 18.19 18.59
N TRP A 62 11.31 17.51 19.69
CA TRP A 62 10.38 16.37 19.67
C TRP A 62 8.96 16.85 19.39
N ARG A 63 8.60 18.07 19.82
CA ARG A 63 7.37 18.75 19.41
C ARG A 63 7.22 18.79 17.89
N LYS A 64 8.25 19.29 17.17
CA LYS A 64 8.19 19.35 15.70
C LYS A 64 8.05 17.95 15.10
N ARG A 65 8.81 16.98 15.62
CA ARG A 65 8.73 15.58 15.17
C ARG A 65 7.33 15.00 15.35
N TYR A 66 6.67 15.28 16.48
CA TYR A 66 5.31 14.85 16.76
C TYR A 66 4.34 15.31 15.67
N PHE A 67 4.29 16.61 15.38
CA PHE A 67 3.38 17.14 14.38
C PHE A 67 3.67 16.62 12.98
N THR A 68 4.94 16.47 12.60
CA THR A 68 5.27 15.85 11.30
C THR A 68 4.79 14.40 11.21
N ALA A 69 4.95 13.61 12.27
CA ALA A 69 4.49 12.22 12.29
C ALA A 69 2.95 12.13 12.32
N GLN A 70 2.28 13.08 12.98
CA GLN A 70 0.83 13.21 12.98
C GLN A 70 0.31 13.51 11.58
N ASP A 71 0.89 14.50 10.90
CA ASP A 71 0.51 14.86 9.52
C ASP A 71 0.73 13.69 8.56
N GLU A 72 1.83 12.94 8.71
CA GLU A 72 2.09 11.73 7.92
C GLU A 72 1.03 10.65 8.16
N ARG A 73 0.60 10.45 9.41
CA ARG A 73 -0.48 9.51 9.74
C ARG A 73 -1.80 9.93 9.09
N GLU A 74 -2.16 11.21 9.20
CA GLU A 74 -3.38 11.76 8.62
C GLU A 74 -3.36 11.67 7.08
N ARG A 75 -2.21 11.92 6.45
CA ARG A 75 -2.01 11.70 5.01
C ARG A 75 -2.22 10.25 4.62
N LYS A 76 -1.61 9.29 5.34
CA LYS A 76 -1.81 7.85 5.08
C LYS A 76 -3.28 7.45 5.17
N ILE A 77 -4.02 7.97 6.16
CA ILE A 77 -5.45 7.72 6.32
C ILE A 77 -6.24 8.33 5.16
N SER A 78 -5.98 9.59 4.82
CA SER A 78 -6.63 10.28 3.69
C SER A 78 -6.39 9.57 2.36
N ASP A 79 -5.16 9.14 2.10
CA ASP A 79 -4.77 8.43 0.88
C ASP A 79 -5.43 7.06 0.76
N SER A 80 -5.51 6.31 1.87
CA SER A 80 -6.22 5.03 1.86
C SER A 80 -7.73 5.21 1.66
N ALA A 81 -8.33 6.21 2.29
CA ALA A 81 -9.74 6.55 2.09
C ALA A 81 -10.03 7.02 0.65
N SER A 82 -9.14 7.81 0.04
CA SER A 82 -9.30 8.27 -1.34
C SER A 82 -9.17 7.12 -2.35
N ARG A 83 -8.22 6.21 -2.15
CA ARG A 83 -8.08 4.97 -2.94
C ARG A 83 -9.35 4.13 -2.88
N LEU A 84 -9.90 3.93 -1.68
CA LEU A 84 -11.12 3.17 -1.49
C LEU A 84 -12.29 3.80 -2.25
N ARG A 85 -12.51 5.12 -2.09
CA ARG A 85 -13.53 5.86 -2.84
C ARG A 85 -13.35 5.73 -4.35
N GLY A 86 -12.10 5.84 -4.84
CA GLY A 86 -11.79 5.66 -6.26
C GLY A 86 -12.16 4.27 -6.79
N MET A 87 -11.89 3.21 -6.02
CA MET A 87 -12.29 1.84 -6.39
C MET A 87 -13.81 1.68 -6.49
N TYR A 88 -14.56 2.23 -5.53
CA TYR A 88 -16.03 2.20 -5.57
C TYR A 88 -16.59 2.98 -6.77
N GLN A 89 -16.08 4.18 -7.02
CA GLN A 89 -16.48 5.00 -8.17
C GLN A 89 -16.18 4.30 -9.50
N GLN A 90 -15.02 3.65 -9.63
CA GLN A 90 -14.67 2.88 -10.83
C GLN A 90 -15.59 1.67 -11.02
N GLY A 91 -15.97 1.00 -9.93
CA GLY A 91 -16.93 -0.09 -9.95
C GLY A 91 -18.32 0.38 -10.38
N GLU A 92 -18.79 1.51 -9.85
CA GLU A 92 -20.06 2.11 -10.23
C GLU A 92 -20.08 2.61 -11.67
N SER A 93 -19.04 3.31 -12.13
CA SER A 93 -18.94 3.80 -13.51
C SER A 93 -18.94 2.64 -14.51
N SER A 94 -18.23 1.55 -14.18
CA SER A 94 -18.23 0.32 -14.98
C SER A 94 -19.60 -0.35 -15.02
N LYS A 95 -20.37 -0.30 -13.92
CA LYS A 95 -21.76 -0.78 -13.89
C LYS A 95 -22.68 0.13 -14.72
N ARG A 96 -22.63 1.44 -14.51
CA ARG A 96 -23.44 2.44 -15.26
C ARG A 96 -23.18 2.37 -16.76
N GLY A 97 -21.93 2.26 -17.20
CA GLY A 97 -21.59 2.11 -18.63
C GLY A 97 -22.06 0.79 -19.25
N ARG A 98 -22.36 -0.24 -18.45
CA ARG A 98 -22.92 -1.53 -18.90
C ARG A 98 -24.43 -1.62 -18.73
N GLN A 99 -25.07 -0.64 -18.09
CA GLN A 99 -26.52 -0.63 -17.96
C GLN A 99 -27.14 -0.38 -19.35
N THR A 100 -28.04 -1.28 -19.75
CA THR A 100 -28.84 -1.11 -20.95
C THR A 100 -29.81 0.03 -20.69
N ILE A 101 -29.57 1.17 -21.34
CA ILE A 101 -30.55 2.26 -21.35
C ILE A 101 -31.75 1.78 -22.16
N TYR A 102 -32.92 1.70 -21.53
CA TYR A 102 -34.17 1.35 -22.21
C TYR A 102 -34.58 2.52 -23.11
N THR A 103 -34.17 2.45 -24.37
CA THR A 103 -34.61 3.38 -25.42
C THR A 103 -35.93 2.89 -26.00
N THR A 104 -36.87 3.82 -26.23
CA THR A 104 -38.19 3.60 -26.84
C THR A 104 -38.12 3.05 -28.29
N LYS A 105 -36.96 3.15 -28.95
CA LYS A 105 -36.73 2.63 -30.31
C LYS A 105 -35.70 1.50 -30.27
N ALA A 106 -35.96 0.41 -31.00
CA ALA A 106 -35.04 -0.71 -31.13
C ALA A 106 -33.72 -0.27 -31.81
N PRO A 107 -32.53 -0.64 -31.29
CA PRO A 107 -31.26 -0.32 -31.92
C PRO A 107 -31.17 -0.91 -33.34
N PRO A 108 -30.60 -0.19 -34.32
CA PRO A 108 -30.48 -0.70 -35.68
C PRO A 108 -29.58 -1.95 -35.73
N PRO A 109 -29.87 -2.92 -36.63
CA PRO A 109 -29.11 -4.17 -36.71
C PRO A 109 -27.65 -3.90 -37.09
N LYS A 110 -26.71 -4.44 -36.31
CA LYS A 110 -25.27 -4.33 -36.60
C LYS A 110 -24.95 -5.04 -37.91
N ARG A 111 -24.56 -4.27 -38.93
CA ARG A 111 -24.00 -4.81 -40.18
C ARG A 111 -22.70 -5.56 -39.87
N GLY A 112 -22.62 -6.81 -40.31
CA GLY A 112 -21.44 -7.66 -40.13
C GLY A 112 -20.20 -6.98 -40.72
N ARG A 113 -19.10 -7.01 -39.98
CA ARG A 113 -17.80 -6.53 -40.44
C ARG A 113 -17.42 -7.31 -41.72
N PHE A 114 -17.16 -6.57 -42.80
CA PHE A 114 -16.87 -7.08 -44.14
C PHE A 114 -15.77 -8.17 -44.08
N GLY A 115 -16.06 -9.38 -44.60
CA GLY A 115 -15.08 -10.48 -44.76
C GLY A 115 -15.36 -11.81 -44.04
N SER A 116 -16.37 -11.90 -43.15
CA SER A 116 -16.72 -13.18 -42.52
C SER A 116 -17.83 -13.90 -43.29
N PHE A 117 -17.47 -14.63 -44.35
CA PHE A 117 -18.33 -15.63 -44.97
C PHE A 117 -18.45 -16.83 -44.03
N GLY A 118 -19.39 -16.75 -43.10
CA GLY A 118 -19.66 -17.78 -42.11
C GLY A 118 -20.23 -17.14 -40.86
N ILE A 119 -21.43 -17.58 -40.48
CA ILE A 119 -22.10 -17.22 -39.23
C ILE A 119 -21.25 -17.81 -38.10
N SER A 120 -20.25 -17.04 -37.67
CA SER A 120 -19.50 -17.29 -36.45
C SER A 120 -20.53 -17.31 -35.30
N LYS A 121 -20.79 -18.50 -34.76
CA LYS A 121 -21.71 -18.67 -33.64
C LYS A 121 -21.31 -17.69 -32.53
N PRO A 122 -22.25 -16.87 -32.01
CA PRO A 122 -21.92 -15.97 -30.92
C PRO A 122 -21.39 -16.80 -29.75
N ARG A 123 -20.22 -16.43 -29.21
CA ARG A 123 -19.62 -17.14 -28.07
C ARG A 123 -20.64 -17.22 -26.94
N THR A 124 -20.81 -18.42 -26.39
CA THR A 124 -21.73 -18.62 -25.28
C THR A 124 -21.20 -17.96 -24.02
N LEU A 125 -22.09 -17.71 -23.05
CA LEU A 125 -21.74 -17.19 -21.73
C LEU A 125 -20.72 -18.11 -21.04
N ILE A 126 -20.87 -19.43 -21.25
CA ILE A 126 -19.95 -20.48 -20.76
C ILE A 126 -18.56 -20.34 -21.41
N ASP A 127 -18.47 -20.11 -22.72
CA ASP A 127 -17.17 -19.94 -23.41
C ASP A 127 -16.43 -18.70 -22.91
N LYS A 128 -17.18 -17.63 -22.63
CA LYS A 128 -16.63 -16.39 -22.10
C LYS A 128 -16.11 -16.59 -20.67
N ALA A 129 -16.88 -17.27 -19.81
CA ALA A 129 -16.44 -17.63 -18.46
C ALA A 129 -15.17 -18.50 -18.50
N ARG A 130 -15.14 -19.53 -19.36
CA ARG A 130 -13.95 -20.38 -19.54
C ARG A 130 -12.71 -19.58 -19.96
N GLN A 131 -12.86 -18.57 -20.81
CA GLN A 131 -11.75 -17.71 -21.23
C GLN A 131 -11.26 -16.80 -20.11
N ASP A 132 -12.18 -16.23 -19.33
CA ASP A 132 -11.80 -15.38 -18.21
C ASP A 132 -11.09 -16.20 -17.11
N THR A 133 -11.56 -17.43 -16.84
CA THR A 133 -10.84 -18.36 -15.96
C THR A 133 -9.44 -18.68 -16.49
N LYS A 134 -9.28 -18.93 -17.80
CA LYS A 134 -7.96 -19.18 -18.41
C LYS A 134 -7.01 -17.98 -18.30
N LYS A 135 -7.52 -16.75 -18.46
CA LYS A 135 -6.71 -15.53 -18.26
C LYS A 135 -6.23 -15.42 -16.82
N ILE A 136 -7.13 -15.66 -15.87
CA ILE A 136 -6.79 -15.65 -14.44
C ILE A 136 -5.74 -16.73 -14.16
N GLN A 137 -5.96 -17.95 -14.65
CA GLN A 137 -5.01 -19.07 -14.49
C GLN A 137 -3.63 -18.70 -15.03
N ASN A 138 -3.52 -18.12 -16.23
CA ASN A 138 -2.23 -17.74 -16.82
C ASN A 138 -1.46 -16.69 -16.01
N VAL A 139 -2.16 -15.80 -15.29
CA VAL A 139 -1.53 -14.84 -14.37
C VAL A 139 -0.90 -15.56 -13.17
N TRP A 140 -1.47 -16.70 -12.75
CA TRP A 140 -0.97 -17.49 -11.63
C TRP A 140 0.04 -18.57 -12.03
N THR A 141 -0.01 -19.09 -13.25
CA THR A 141 0.83 -20.22 -13.70
C THR A 141 1.99 -19.83 -14.62
N GLY A 142 2.09 -18.58 -15.06
CA GLY A 142 3.16 -18.13 -15.98
C GLY A 142 3.07 -18.76 -17.39
N PRO A 143 3.80 -18.23 -18.38
CA PRO A 143 3.83 -18.82 -19.71
C PRO A 143 4.66 -20.10 -19.67
N SER A 144 3.98 -21.25 -19.68
CA SER A 144 4.63 -22.55 -19.88
C SER A 144 5.13 -22.61 -21.33
N SER A 145 6.42 -22.36 -21.55
CA SER A 145 7.08 -22.78 -22.77
C SER A 145 7.48 -24.25 -22.62
N VAL A 146 7.50 -24.92 -23.79
CA VAL A 146 7.99 -26.26 -24.09
C VAL A 146 7.24 -27.47 -23.49
N GLY A 147 6.84 -28.35 -24.40
CA GLY A 147 6.08 -29.56 -24.12
C GLY A 147 6.95 -30.79 -23.83
N ALA A 148 6.24 -31.91 -23.84
CA ALA A 148 6.66 -33.30 -23.74
C ALA A 148 6.83 -33.89 -22.32
N SER A 149 5.85 -34.73 -22.00
CA SER A 149 5.98 -36.03 -21.33
C SER A 149 6.90 -36.12 -20.12
N SER A 150 6.32 -36.06 -18.93
CA SER A 150 6.62 -37.03 -17.88
C SER A 150 5.52 -36.99 -16.83
N GLN A 151 5.11 -38.18 -16.45
CA GLN A 151 4.24 -38.47 -15.32
C GLN A 151 4.77 -37.70 -14.09
N ALA A 152 4.08 -36.62 -13.70
CA ALA A 152 4.44 -35.84 -12.54
C ALA A 152 3.22 -35.77 -11.62
N ASP A 153 3.34 -36.40 -10.46
CA ASP A 153 2.40 -36.35 -9.36
C ASP A 153 1.95 -34.91 -9.13
N VAL A 154 0.64 -34.68 -9.23
CA VAL A 154 0.05 -33.38 -8.93
C VAL A 154 0.02 -33.26 -7.41
N PRO A 155 0.76 -32.33 -6.77
CA PRO A 155 0.51 -32.06 -5.37
C PRO A 155 -0.88 -31.42 -5.29
N ARG A 156 -1.87 -32.20 -4.84
CA ARG A 156 -3.17 -31.70 -4.40
C ARG A 156 -2.92 -30.64 -3.34
N ARG A 157 -2.92 -29.37 -3.73
CA ARG A 157 -3.04 -28.26 -2.77
C ARG A 157 -4.40 -28.42 -2.10
N LYS A 158 -4.37 -28.71 -0.80
CA LYS A 158 -5.56 -28.73 0.06
C LYS A 158 -6.32 -27.42 -0.17
N LEU A 159 -7.56 -27.52 -0.63
CA LEU A 159 -8.46 -26.38 -0.74
C LEU A 159 -8.62 -25.80 0.67
N VAL A 160 -8.11 -24.59 0.89
CA VAL A 160 -8.40 -23.84 2.11
C VAL A 160 -9.83 -23.32 1.97
N PRO A 161 -10.75 -23.67 2.89
CA PRO A 161 -12.13 -23.19 2.84
C PRO A 161 -12.15 -21.66 2.90
N LEU A 162 -13.03 -21.06 2.10
CA LEU A 162 -13.31 -19.63 2.14
C LEU A 162 -14.06 -19.34 3.46
N GLY A 163 -13.34 -18.86 4.48
CA GLY A 163 -13.94 -18.58 5.78
C GLY A 163 -12.92 -18.23 6.85
N SER A 164 -12.40 -17.01 6.81
CA SER A 164 -11.95 -16.25 8.00
C SER A 164 -11.64 -14.82 7.54
N ASP A 165 -12.50 -13.89 7.95
CA ASP A 165 -12.27 -12.44 7.85
C ASP A 165 -11.10 -12.05 8.78
N ASP A 166 -9.87 -12.23 8.32
CA ASP A 166 -8.70 -11.63 8.97
C ASP A 166 -8.14 -10.51 8.10
N LEU A 167 -8.84 -9.37 8.13
CA LEU A 167 -8.50 -8.13 7.43
C LEU A 167 -7.22 -7.42 7.96
N PHE A 168 -6.51 -8.02 8.93
CA PHE A 168 -5.38 -7.41 9.62
C PHE A 168 -4.16 -8.34 9.74
N ARG A 169 -3.78 -9.05 8.67
CA ARG A 169 -2.44 -9.65 8.62
C ARG A 169 -1.41 -8.65 8.07
N PRO A 170 -0.42 -8.19 8.86
CA PRO A 170 0.66 -7.38 8.32
C PRO A 170 1.47 -8.19 7.31
N ARG A 171 1.71 -7.57 6.14
CA ARG A 171 2.52 -8.11 5.05
C ARG A 171 3.96 -8.28 5.54
N ALA A 172 4.47 -9.51 5.52
CA ALA A 172 5.89 -9.77 5.75
C ALA A 172 6.72 -9.03 4.69
N ALA A 173 7.67 -8.21 5.14
CA ALA A 173 8.59 -7.48 4.28
C ALA A 173 9.51 -8.47 3.52
N PRO A 174 9.78 -8.26 2.22
CA PRO A 174 10.78 -9.06 1.53
C PRO A 174 12.17 -8.73 2.08
N ALA A 175 12.91 -9.77 2.48
CA ALA A 175 14.30 -9.65 2.90
C ALA A 175 15.16 -9.05 1.78
N SER A 176 15.88 -7.97 2.08
CA SER A 176 16.87 -7.35 1.19
C SER A 176 17.90 -8.39 0.76
N THR A 177 17.87 -8.77 -0.52
CA THR A 177 18.99 -9.50 -1.12
C THR A 177 20.11 -8.50 -1.35
N ALA A 178 21.21 -8.66 -0.59
CA ALA A 178 22.41 -7.88 -0.76
C ALA A 178 22.99 -8.11 -2.17
N LEU A 179 23.10 -7.04 -2.95
CA LEU A 179 23.86 -7.02 -4.21
C LEU A 179 25.34 -6.86 -3.87
N THR A 180 26.07 -7.98 -3.87
CA THR A 180 27.53 -7.98 -3.89
C THR A 180 28.00 -7.44 -5.24
N THR A 181 28.36 -6.16 -5.28
CA THR A 181 29.05 -5.58 -6.44
C THR A 181 30.49 -6.11 -6.45
N THR A 182 30.82 -6.89 -7.47
CA THR A 182 32.21 -7.30 -7.73
C THR A 182 32.90 -6.10 -8.39
N ARG A 183 33.89 -5.53 -7.71
CA ARG A 183 34.79 -4.51 -8.27
C ARG A 183 35.85 -5.25 -9.10
N LYS A 184 35.70 -5.23 -10.42
CA LYS A 184 36.76 -5.62 -11.35
C LYS A 184 37.79 -4.48 -11.40
N VAL A 185 38.96 -4.72 -10.82
CA VAL A 185 40.14 -3.85 -10.93
C VAL A 185 40.59 -3.88 -12.39
N GLN A 186 40.53 -2.73 -13.05
CA GLN A 186 41.03 -2.57 -14.41
C GLN A 186 42.26 -1.68 -14.36
N ASN A 187 43.41 -2.32 -14.51
CA ASN A 187 44.73 -1.71 -14.58
C ASN A 187 44.77 -0.69 -15.72
N GLY A 188 45.28 0.50 -15.41
CA GLY A 188 45.61 1.54 -16.38
C GLY A 188 46.85 1.12 -17.17
N THR A 189 46.70 1.08 -18.49
CA THR A 189 47.79 1.05 -19.44
C THR A 189 47.81 2.42 -20.11
N GLU A 190 48.84 3.21 -19.80
CA GLU A 190 49.25 4.36 -20.62
C GLU A 190 49.59 3.89 -22.03
N PRO A 191 49.39 4.75 -23.04
CA PRO A 191 50.53 5.01 -23.91
C PRO A 191 50.75 6.48 -24.23
N SER A 192 52.04 6.84 -24.19
CA SER A 192 52.64 8.06 -24.71
C SER A 192 52.24 8.37 -26.15
N ARG A 193 51.86 9.62 -26.43
CA ARG A 193 52.58 10.52 -27.33
C ARG A 193 51.98 11.92 -27.33
#